data_AF-A0A439NZ37-F1
#
_entry.id   AF-A0A439NZ37-F1
#
_cell.length_a   1.000
_cell.length_b   1.000
_cell.length_c   1.000
_cell.angle_alpha   90.00
_cell.angle_beta   90.00
_cell.angle_gamma   90.00
#
_symmetry.space_group_name_H-M   'P 1'
#
loop_
_entity.id
_entity.type
_entity.pdbx_description
1 polymer ?
#
loop_
_entity_poly.entity_id
_entity_poly.type
_entity_poly.pdbx_seq_one_letter_code
_entity_poly.pdbx_strand_id
1 'polypeptide(L)'
;MHDLNIPAIADGQAADQWQTSNDGDAAIANALADILTVDFSGGDVTLTSTQFRSAMTFVPSGLSATRALTVPAVKRALFFVHNTDAGDSITVTRGSTTVSVAAGKIGAFYTDGTANGLVGTVLATGSSGVGSTASTTEVLTGTNTTNAVTPDALAALWEKGSDVASAATVSLGEGGYFHITGTTTITDIDWTTAKDGRPALVIFDGALTLTHNAATLKLPGNANITTAAGDRALFVQDASDNVICILYVRADGTPLLSTILRSDTTANLTKGFTATGYSAGTKSSGTFTPDPANGNLQYATNGGSHTLAPPSTGSGNALTMVIQYTNNGSAGAITTSSFTKVTGDTLTTTNGDDFLFHITVLNGFSHLNVVALQ
;
A
#
# COMPACT_ATOMS: atom_id res chain seq x y z
N MET A 1 56.08 11.78 14.27
CA MET A 1 56.20 11.35 15.67
C MET A 1 57.08 10.09 15.77
N HIS A 2 58.27 10.06 15.14
CA HIS A 2 59.17 8.91 15.25
C HIS A 2 60.45 9.16 16.07
N ASP A 3 60.49 10.27 16.82
CA ASP A 3 61.52 10.60 17.81
C ASP A 3 60.88 11.38 18.97
N LEU A 4 60.03 10.73 19.77
CA LEU A 4 59.57 11.33 21.03
C LEU A 4 60.46 10.84 22.17
N ASN A 5 61.68 11.38 22.24
CA ASN A 5 62.43 11.46 23.48
C ASN A 5 62.58 12.95 23.81
N ILE A 6 61.60 13.49 24.54
CA ILE A 6 61.58 14.88 25.03
C ILE A 6 62.95 15.13 25.70
N PRO A 7 63.80 16.07 25.21
CA PRO A 7 63.46 17.47 24.94
C PRO A 7 64.01 18.07 23.63
N ALA A 8 63.36 19.11 23.12
CA ALA A 8 64.04 20.11 22.28
C ALA A 8 63.91 21.50 22.93
N ILE A 9 64.85 21.80 23.84
CA ILE A 9 65.18 23.17 24.26
C ILE A 9 65.89 23.82 23.07
N ALA A 10 65.43 24.99 22.60
CA ALA A 10 65.89 25.58 21.34
C ALA A 10 67.39 25.96 21.34
N ASP A 11 68.05 25.81 20.19
CA ASP A 11 69.33 26.46 19.90
C ASP A 11 69.12 27.98 19.85
N GLY A 12 69.53 28.67 20.90
CA GLY A 12 69.51 30.14 20.99
C GLY A 12 68.80 30.75 22.19
N GLN A 13 68.59 30.03 23.30
CA GLN A 13 68.14 30.68 24.54
C GLN A 13 69.16 31.73 24.98
N ALA A 14 68.69 32.96 25.23
CA ALA A 14 69.50 33.97 25.88
C ALA A 14 69.98 33.42 27.24
N ALA A 15 71.17 33.84 27.68
CA ALA A 15 71.67 33.47 28.99
C ALA A 15 70.58 33.69 30.06
N ASP A 16 70.37 32.68 30.92
CA ASP A 16 69.46 32.65 32.06
C ASP A 16 67.96 32.31 31.82
N GLN A 17 67.57 31.82 30.63
CA GLN A 17 66.21 31.29 30.40
C GLN A 17 66.13 29.76 30.49
N TRP A 18 66.04 29.22 31.71
CA TRP A 18 65.81 27.78 31.92
C TRP A 18 64.31 27.48 31.84
N GLN A 19 63.81 27.08 30.67
CA GLN A 19 62.51 26.39 30.59
C GLN A 19 62.73 24.94 30.98
N THR A 20 62.08 24.48 32.05
CA THR A 20 62.20 23.08 32.46
C THR A 20 61.42 22.19 31.48
N SER A 21 61.83 20.94 31.29
CA SER A 21 61.05 19.97 30.50
C SER A 21 59.60 19.90 30.97
N ASN A 22 59.39 20.06 32.28
CA ASN A 22 58.07 20.09 32.90
C ASN A 22 57.21 21.26 32.39
N ASP A 23 57.79 22.43 32.13
CA ASP A 23 57.06 23.60 31.60
C ASP A 23 56.65 23.37 30.13
N GLY A 24 57.52 22.73 29.34
CA GLY A 24 57.22 22.34 27.97
C GLY A 24 56.15 21.25 27.88
N ASP A 25 56.23 20.24 28.74
CA ASP A 25 55.26 19.15 28.82
C ASP A 25 53.90 19.67 29.32
N ALA A 26 53.90 20.60 30.28
CA ALA A 26 52.71 21.30 30.72
C ALA A 26 52.10 22.14 29.59
N ALA A 27 52.91 22.83 28.79
CA ALA A 27 52.42 23.59 27.64
C ALA A 27 51.81 22.70 26.56
N ILE A 28 52.39 21.52 26.29
CA ILE A 28 51.82 20.54 25.37
C ILE A 28 50.52 19.95 25.93
N ALA A 29 50.50 19.58 27.22
CA ALA A 29 49.30 19.06 27.87
C ALA A 29 48.15 20.07 27.84
N ASN A 30 48.45 21.32 28.15
CA ASN A 30 47.48 22.42 28.04
C ASN A 30 47.04 22.60 26.59
N ALA A 31 47.96 22.66 25.63
CA ALA A 31 47.61 22.83 24.21
C ALA A 31 46.71 21.71 23.65
N LEU A 32 46.83 20.48 24.17
CA LEU A 32 46.01 19.34 23.77
C LEU A 32 44.66 19.27 24.50
N ALA A 33 44.58 19.77 25.73
CA ALA A 33 43.39 19.71 26.57
C ALA A 33 42.53 20.99 26.58
N ASP A 34 43.08 22.12 26.13
CA ASP A 34 42.46 23.43 26.29
C ASP A 34 41.50 23.80 25.15
N ILE A 35 40.57 24.70 25.49
CA ILE A 35 39.56 25.30 24.61
C ILE A 35 39.79 26.80 24.59
N LEU A 36 40.19 27.34 23.45
CA LEU A 36 40.34 28.77 23.28
C LEU A 36 38.99 29.40 22.92
N THR A 37 38.50 30.30 23.78
CA THR A 37 37.37 31.17 23.45
C THR A 37 37.88 32.32 22.58
N VAL A 38 37.25 32.53 21.42
CA VAL A 38 37.60 33.55 20.43
C VAL A 38 36.49 34.61 20.41
N ASP A 39 36.84 35.86 20.71
CA ASP A 39 35.89 36.97 20.75
C ASP A 39 35.69 37.60 19.36
N PHE A 40 34.46 37.51 18.85
CA PHE A 40 34.03 38.04 17.55
C PHE A 40 33.24 39.35 17.67
N SER A 41 33.13 39.95 18.85
CA SER A 41 32.41 41.21 19.07
C SER A 41 32.97 42.35 18.21
N GLY A 42 34.27 42.32 17.92
CA GLY A 42 34.97 43.26 17.05
C GLY A 42 34.90 42.96 15.55
N GLY A 43 34.27 41.86 15.13
CA GLY A 43 34.19 41.42 13.73
C GLY A 43 34.96 40.13 13.44
N ASP A 44 35.48 40.01 12.22
CA ASP A 44 36.27 38.85 11.79
C ASP A 44 37.58 38.75 12.58
N VAL A 45 38.00 37.53 12.91
CA VAL A 45 39.18 37.29 13.77
C VAL A 45 40.25 36.53 13.01
N THR A 46 41.50 36.97 13.14
CA THR A 46 42.68 36.23 12.65
C THR A 46 43.47 35.71 13.83
N LEU A 47 43.62 34.38 13.92
CA LEU A 47 44.44 33.76 14.95
C LEU A 47 45.92 33.92 14.63
N THR A 48 46.67 34.35 15.64
CA THR A 48 48.13 34.27 15.59
C THR A 48 48.60 32.82 15.63
N SER A 49 49.81 32.56 15.14
CA SER A 49 50.42 31.22 15.21
C SER A 49 50.54 30.68 16.65
N THR A 50 50.61 31.56 17.66
CA THR A 50 50.64 31.19 19.08
C THR A 50 49.26 30.79 19.58
N GLN A 51 48.23 31.61 19.34
CA GLN A 51 46.84 31.27 19.69
C GLN A 51 46.39 29.99 18.99
N PHE A 52 46.78 29.81 17.72
CA PHE A 52 46.47 28.59 17.00
C PHE A 52 47.22 27.37 17.53
N ARG A 53 48.28 27.52 18.31
CA ARG A 53 48.98 26.39 18.95
C ARG A 53 48.58 26.17 20.40
N SER A 54 47.86 27.09 21.03
CA SER A 54 47.55 27.03 22.46
C SER A 54 46.33 26.18 22.82
N ALA A 55 45.50 25.77 21.85
CA ALA A 55 44.30 24.97 22.11
C ALA A 55 43.97 24.06 20.93
N MET A 56 43.32 22.92 21.17
CA MET A 56 42.78 22.04 20.12
C MET A 56 41.41 22.46 19.63
N THR A 57 40.63 23.16 20.46
CA THR A 57 39.26 23.56 20.14
C THR A 57 39.12 25.08 20.23
N PHE A 58 38.52 25.68 19.22
CA PHE A 58 38.20 27.11 19.18
C PHE A 58 36.68 27.28 19.26
N VAL A 59 36.22 28.09 20.22
CA VAL A 59 34.80 28.34 20.48
C VAL A 59 34.54 29.84 20.34
N PRO A 60 33.51 30.28 19.60
CA PRO A 60 33.20 31.70 19.48
C PRO A 60 32.62 32.25 20.79
N SER A 61 32.79 33.55 20.98
CA SER A 61 32.03 34.38 21.90
C SER A 61 31.70 35.70 21.22
N GLY A 62 30.57 36.31 21.57
CA GLY A 62 30.16 37.60 20.98
C GLY A 62 29.86 37.56 19.48
N LEU A 63 29.48 36.40 18.94
CA LEU A 63 29.07 36.27 17.54
C LEU A 63 27.68 36.92 17.36
N SER A 64 27.53 37.76 16.34
CA SER A 64 26.29 38.53 16.10
C SER A 64 25.90 38.62 14.61
N ALA A 65 26.66 37.92 13.78
CA ALA A 65 26.51 37.77 12.35
C ALA A 65 27.47 36.63 11.92
N THR A 66 27.37 36.16 10.68
CA THR A 66 28.39 35.27 10.13
C THR A 66 29.76 35.99 10.09
N ARG A 67 30.78 35.39 10.72
CA ARG A 67 32.14 35.94 10.81
C ARG A 67 33.21 34.98 10.30
N ALA A 68 34.32 35.53 9.82
CA ALA A 68 35.47 34.73 9.43
C ALA A 68 36.43 34.49 10.61
N LEU A 69 36.86 33.24 10.78
CA LEU A 69 37.99 32.85 11.62
C LEU A 69 39.17 32.49 10.72
N THR A 70 40.09 33.41 10.54
CA THR A 70 41.30 33.18 9.74
C THR A 70 42.34 32.48 10.60
N VAL A 71 42.61 31.21 10.31
CA VAL A 71 43.68 30.45 11.00
C VAL A 71 45.02 30.72 10.31
N PRO A 72 46.21 30.50 10.91
CA PRO A 72 47.52 30.81 10.31
C PRO A 72 48.07 29.69 9.41
N ALA A 73 49.11 29.98 8.61
CA ALA A 73 49.73 29.04 7.65
C ALA A 73 50.68 28.08 8.39
N VAL A 74 50.14 27.38 9.38
CA VAL A 74 50.89 26.48 10.27
C VAL A 74 50.44 25.07 9.96
N LYS A 75 51.38 24.14 9.75
CA LYS A 75 51.03 22.73 9.59
C LYS A 75 50.48 22.19 10.91
N ARG A 76 49.22 21.75 10.91
CA ARG A 76 48.54 21.19 12.08
C ARG A 76 47.65 20.03 11.64
N ALA A 77 47.91 18.85 12.21
CA ALA A 77 47.24 17.62 11.82
C ALA A 77 45.77 17.54 12.25
N LEU A 78 45.38 18.27 13.30
CA LEU A 78 43.99 18.33 13.76
C LEU A 78 43.73 19.59 14.62
N PHE A 79 42.58 20.22 14.39
CA PHE A 79 41.94 21.17 15.30
C PHE A 79 40.42 21.15 15.10
N PHE A 80 39.70 21.65 16.11
CA PHE A 80 38.26 21.76 16.09
C PHE A 80 37.82 23.21 16.16
N VAL A 81 36.76 23.54 15.44
CA VAL A 81 36.01 24.79 15.65
C VAL A 81 34.61 24.38 16.08
N HIS A 82 34.29 24.58 17.34
CA HIS A 82 32.98 24.28 17.89
C HIS A 82 32.17 25.56 17.92
N ASN A 83 31.29 25.72 16.93
CA ASN A 83 30.41 26.88 16.88
C ASN A 83 29.25 26.66 17.86
N THR A 84 29.40 27.17 19.08
CA THR A 84 28.38 27.12 20.13
C THR A 84 27.32 28.21 19.99
N ASP A 85 27.39 29.04 18.94
CA ASP A 85 26.38 30.06 18.67
C ASP A 85 25.03 29.43 18.29
N ALA A 86 23.94 30.15 18.57
CA ALA A 86 22.58 29.69 18.36
C ALA A 86 22.02 29.98 16.95
N GLY A 87 22.61 30.92 16.20
CA GLY A 87 22.06 31.36 14.92
C GLY A 87 23.08 31.65 13.81
N ASP A 88 24.28 32.10 14.16
CA ASP A 88 25.28 32.57 13.21
C ASP A 88 26.36 31.54 12.90
N SER A 89 26.92 31.62 11.69
CA SER A 89 27.97 30.70 11.22
C SER A 89 29.38 31.28 11.40
N ILE A 90 30.38 30.42 11.58
CA ILE A 90 31.79 30.79 11.49
C ILE A 90 32.37 30.28 10.18
N THR A 91 32.90 31.17 9.36
CA THR A 91 33.66 30.81 8.16
C THR A 91 35.13 30.64 8.53
N VAL A 92 35.59 29.39 8.66
CA VAL A 92 37.00 29.09 8.91
C VAL A 92 37.77 29.30 7.61
N THR A 93 38.77 30.17 7.65
CA THR A 93 39.46 30.67 6.45
C THR A 93 40.96 30.39 6.50
N ARG A 94 41.50 29.91 5.37
CA ARG A 94 42.93 29.84 5.06
C ARG A 94 43.17 30.29 3.64
N GLY A 95 43.75 31.48 3.48
CA GLY A 95 43.97 32.06 2.16
C GLY A 95 42.64 32.22 1.43
N SER A 96 42.50 31.58 0.27
CA SER A 96 41.23 31.53 -0.47
C SER A 96 40.32 30.36 -0.08
N THR A 97 40.82 29.38 0.68
CA THR A 97 40.02 28.22 1.10
C THR A 97 39.18 28.58 2.32
N THR A 98 37.88 28.33 2.25
CA THR A 98 36.93 28.61 3.33
C THR A 98 36.04 27.41 3.60
N VAL A 99 35.68 27.19 4.87
CA VAL A 99 34.68 26.20 5.28
C VAL A 99 33.75 26.83 6.31
N SER A 100 32.45 26.80 6.06
CA SER A 100 31.44 27.34 6.97
C SER A 100 31.04 26.31 8.03
N VAL A 101 31.16 26.67 9.30
CA VAL A 101 30.66 25.91 10.45
C VAL A 101 29.41 26.59 10.95
N ALA A 102 28.24 26.02 10.61
CA ALA A 102 26.94 26.55 11.03
C ALA A 102 26.75 26.52 12.55
N ALA A 103 25.79 27.29 13.05
CA ALA A 103 25.39 27.31 14.46
C ALA A 103 25.13 25.89 15.01
N GLY A 104 25.66 25.60 16.19
CA GLY A 104 25.54 24.30 16.86
C GLY A 104 26.28 23.14 16.17
N LYS A 105 27.29 23.40 15.34
CA LYS A 105 28.11 22.38 14.66
C LYS A 105 29.57 22.41 15.12
N ILE A 106 30.28 21.31 14.92
CA ILE A 106 31.73 21.21 15.15
C ILE A 106 32.42 20.94 13.82
N GLY A 107 33.32 21.82 13.40
CA GLY A 107 34.23 21.53 12.32
C GLY A 107 35.48 20.81 12.82
N ALA A 108 35.86 19.73 12.16
CA ALA A 108 37.11 18.99 12.41
C ALA A 108 38.03 19.18 11.20
N PHE A 109 39.18 19.80 11.41
CA PHE A 109 40.03 20.33 10.34
C PHE A 109 41.50 19.99 10.54
N TYR A 110 42.26 20.05 9.45
CA TYR A 110 43.72 20.14 9.46
C TYR A 110 44.18 21.29 8.56
N THR A 111 45.41 21.74 8.78
CA THR A 111 46.13 22.67 7.90
C THR A 111 47.44 22.03 7.47
N ASP A 112 47.74 22.02 6.17
CA ASP A 112 49.00 21.44 5.67
C ASP A 112 50.22 22.37 5.81
N GLY A 113 49.98 23.64 6.19
CA GLY A 113 50.98 24.69 6.34
C GLY A 113 51.12 25.63 5.14
N THR A 114 50.40 25.39 4.04
CA THR A 114 50.41 26.24 2.84
C THR A 114 49.38 27.37 2.94
N ALA A 115 49.40 28.28 1.95
CA ALA A 115 48.48 29.42 1.90
C ALA A 115 47.00 28.99 1.96
N ASN A 116 46.64 27.92 1.24
CA ASN A 116 45.26 27.45 1.04
C ASN A 116 45.00 26.06 1.65
N GLY A 117 45.87 25.64 2.57
CA GLY A 117 45.97 24.27 3.07
C GLY A 117 44.91 23.77 4.04
N LEU A 118 43.74 24.42 4.12
CA LEU A 118 42.66 24.02 5.04
C LEU A 118 41.86 22.88 4.42
N VAL A 119 41.69 21.81 5.18
CA VAL A 119 40.84 20.68 4.81
C VAL A 119 40.10 20.20 6.06
N GLY A 120 38.84 19.80 5.91
CA GLY A 120 38.11 19.18 7.00
C GLY A 120 36.65 18.94 6.67
N THR A 121 35.90 18.58 7.71
CA THR A 121 34.47 18.28 7.63
C THR A 121 33.73 18.95 8.78
N VAL A 122 32.43 19.18 8.60
CA VAL A 122 31.54 19.74 9.63
C VAL A 122 30.62 18.66 10.12
N LEU A 123 30.63 18.45 11.44
CA LEU A 123 29.91 17.41 12.16
C LEU A 123 28.75 18.05 12.92
N ALA A 124 27.61 17.38 12.91
CA ALA A 124 26.48 17.75 13.74
C ALA A 124 26.64 17.18 15.16
N THR A 125 26.50 18.03 16.18
CA THR A 125 26.61 17.62 17.59
C THR A 125 25.36 16.85 18.02
N GLY A 126 25.53 15.69 18.64
CA GLY A 126 24.42 14.91 19.21
C GLY A 126 23.55 14.13 18.22
N SER A 127 23.89 14.15 16.92
CA SER A 127 23.22 13.35 15.89
C SER A 127 24.15 12.26 15.35
N SER A 128 23.62 11.07 15.08
CA SER A 128 24.29 10.11 14.18
C SER A 128 24.51 10.81 12.84
N GLY A 129 25.75 10.90 12.35
CA GLY A 129 26.06 11.65 11.13
C GLY A 129 25.27 11.12 9.94
N VAL A 130 24.19 11.82 9.58
CA VAL A 130 23.45 11.56 8.35
C VAL A 130 23.92 12.57 7.33
N GLY A 131 24.32 12.11 6.14
CA GLY A 131 24.61 12.98 5.00
C GLY A 131 23.36 13.73 4.50
N SER A 132 23.34 14.11 3.22
CA SER A 132 22.14 14.69 2.61
C SER A 132 20.93 13.75 2.75
N THR A 133 19.77 14.32 3.07
CA THR A 133 18.51 13.59 3.17
C THR A 133 17.80 13.55 1.82
N ALA A 134 17.15 12.43 1.51
CA ALA A 134 16.35 12.27 0.30
C ALA A 134 15.03 13.05 0.43
N SER A 135 14.59 13.65 -0.67
CA SER A 135 13.23 14.17 -0.85
C SER A 135 12.21 13.04 -0.94
N THR A 136 10.93 13.35 -0.69
CA THR A 136 9.80 12.42 -0.88
C THR A 136 9.75 11.87 -2.30
N THR A 137 10.00 12.69 -3.31
CA THR A 137 10.09 12.27 -4.72
C THR A 137 11.21 11.25 -4.95
N GLU A 138 12.40 11.47 -4.38
CA GLU A 138 13.51 10.51 -4.49
C GLU A 138 13.18 9.18 -3.81
N VAL A 139 12.49 9.21 -2.68
CA VAL A 139 12.02 8.00 -1.98
C VAL A 139 10.99 7.25 -2.82
N LEU A 140 9.98 7.94 -3.35
CA LEU A 140 8.91 7.34 -4.14
C LEU A 140 9.40 6.76 -5.47
N THR A 141 10.41 7.38 -6.10
CA THR A 141 10.98 6.92 -7.37
C THR A 141 12.16 5.96 -7.21
N GLY A 142 12.81 5.96 -6.04
CA GLY A 142 14.01 5.18 -5.75
C GLY A 142 15.22 5.58 -6.61
N THR A 143 15.33 6.86 -6.96
CA THR A 143 16.35 7.36 -7.91
C THR A 143 17.70 7.69 -7.25
N ASN A 144 17.72 8.02 -5.97
CA ASN A 144 18.93 8.38 -5.24
C ASN A 144 19.47 7.20 -4.42
N THR A 145 20.75 6.86 -4.61
CA THR A 145 21.42 5.72 -3.94
C THR A 145 22.35 6.12 -2.80
N THR A 146 22.49 7.42 -2.51
CA THR A 146 23.48 7.97 -1.57
C THR A 146 22.83 8.69 -0.38
N ASN A 147 21.70 9.36 -0.62
CA ASN A 147 21.01 10.12 0.41
C ASN A 147 20.31 9.19 1.41
N ALA A 148 20.24 9.62 2.67
CA ALA A 148 19.51 8.91 3.69
C ALA A 148 18.01 9.24 3.65
N VAL A 149 17.17 8.29 4.05
CA VAL A 149 15.72 8.48 4.15
C VAL A 149 15.36 8.91 5.57
N THR A 150 14.65 10.02 5.71
CA THR A 150 14.08 10.44 7.00
C THR A 150 12.79 9.66 7.29
N PRO A 151 12.38 9.51 8.57
CA PRO A 151 11.09 8.88 8.89
C PRO A 151 9.89 9.54 8.17
N ASP A 152 9.96 10.86 8.00
CA ASP A 152 8.95 11.66 7.28
C ASP A 152 8.93 11.33 5.78
N ALA A 153 10.09 11.32 5.11
CA ALA A 153 10.17 10.97 3.70
C ALA A 153 9.77 9.50 3.42
N LEU A 154 9.98 8.60 4.39
CA LEU A 154 9.50 7.24 4.32
C LEU A 154 7.96 7.16 4.42
N ALA A 155 7.34 8.04 5.23
CA ALA A 155 5.89 8.08 5.41
C ALA A 155 5.12 8.45 4.14
N ALA A 156 5.75 9.19 3.21
CA ALA A 156 5.20 9.52 1.90
C ALA A 156 4.74 8.29 1.08
N LEU A 157 5.21 7.07 1.43
CA LEU A 157 4.75 5.83 0.81
C LEU A 157 3.34 5.39 1.25
N TRP A 158 2.92 5.67 2.49
CA TRP A 158 1.69 5.12 3.07
C TRP A 158 0.74 6.16 3.67
N GLU A 159 1.17 7.41 3.83
CA GLU A 159 0.32 8.45 4.41
C GLU A 159 -0.94 8.70 3.58
N LYS A 160 -1.94 9.30 4.24
CA LYS A 160 -3.14 9.79 3.56
C LYS A 160 -2.76 11.01 2.73
N GLY A 161 -2.90 10.92 1.43
CA GLY A 161 -2.83 12.07 0.53
C GLY A 161 -4.11 12.91 0.57
N SER A 162 -4.07 14.09 -0.04
CA SER A 162 -5.25 14.95 -0.19
C SER A 162 -6.37 14.24 -0.94
N ASP A 163 -7.62 14.54 -0.57
CA ASP A 163 -8.79 14.04 -1.29
C ASP A 163 -8.74 14.54 -2.75
N VAL A 164 -8.99 13.65 -3.71
CA VAL A 164 -8.85 13.94 -5.15
C VAL A 164 -10.23 13.92 -5.80
N ALA A 165 -10.59 14.99 -6.51
CA ALA A 165 -11.84 15.01 -7.27
C ALA A 165 -11.76 14.09 -8.49
N SER A 166 -12.81 13.32 -8.73
CA SER A 166 -12.97 12.48 -9.92
C SER A 166 -12.92 13.33 -11.19
N ALA A 167 -12.18 12.87 -12.19
CA ALA A 167 -12.06 13.43 -13.52
C ALA A 167 -11.81 12.31 -14.53
N ALA A 168 -11.81 12.61 -15.84
CA ALA A 168 -11.48 11.60 -16.85
C ALA A 168 -10.11 10.96 -16.59
N THR A 169 -9.12 11.79 -16.25
CA THR A 169 -7.82 11.36 -15.73
C THR A 169 -7.68 11.89 -14.30
N VAL A 170 -7.48 10.99 -13.35
CA VAL A 170 -7.26 11.32 -11.94
C VAL A 170 -5.76 11.26 -11.64
N SER A 171 -5.19 12.33 -11.10
CA SER A 171 -3.78 12.35 -10.67
C SER A 171 -3.66 12.21 -9.15
N LEU A 172 -2.98 11.16 -8.71
CA LEU A 172 -2.69 10.86 -7.31
C LEU A 172 -1.33 11.44 -6.92
N GLY A 173 -1.32 12.26 -5.88
CA GLY A 173 -0.11 12.92 -5.37
C GLY A 173 0.79 12.01 -4.54
N GLU A 174 1.41 12.58 -3.51
CA GLU A 174 2.14 11.82 -2.49
C GLU A 174 1.16 11.10 -1.54
N GLY A 175 1.62 10.01 -0.94
CA GLY A 175 0.79 9.11 -0.14
C GLY A 175 0.47 7.77 -0.82
N GLY A 176 -0.09 6.88 -0.03
CA GLY A 176 -0.56 5.55 -0.44
C GLY A 176 -2.06 5.34 -0.22
N TYR A 177 -2.76 6.35 0.32
CA TYR A 177 -4.17 6.28 0.67
C TYR A 177 -4.90 7.58 0.29
N PHE A 178 -5.99 7.46 -0.47
CA PHE A 178 -6.73 8.62 -1.02
C PHE A 178 -8.24 8.42 -0.94
N HIS A 179 -8.98 9.52 -0.80
CA HIS A 179 -10.39 9.55 -1.12
C HIS A 179 -10.59 10.12 -2.53
N ILE A 180 -11.48 9.51 -3.29
CA ILE A 180 -11.98 10.04 -4.56
C ILE A 180 -13.35 10.66 -4.32
N THR A 181 -13.41 11.98 -4.47
CA THR A 181 -14.64 12.78 -4.35
C THR A 181 -15.27 13.01 -5.73
N GLY A 182 -16.52 13.48 -5.77
CA GLY A 182 -17.22 13.76 -7.03
C GLY A 182 -17.81 12.51 -7.71
N THR A 183 -18.34 12.71 -8.91
CA THR A 183 -19.15 11.72 -9.64
C THR A 183 -18.78 11.60 -11.13
N THR A 184 -17.65 12.18 -11.54
CA THR A 184 -17.19 12.17 -12.93
C THR A 184 -16.65 10.79 -13.29
N THR A 185 -16.98 10.30 -14.49
CA THR A 185 -16.40 9.06 -15.02
C THR A 185 -14.88 9.17 -15.08
N ILE A 186 -14.21 8.13 -14.55
CA ILE A 186 -12.76 7.98 -14.61
C ILE A 186 -12.43 6.99 -15.72
N THR A 187 -11.59 7.41 -16.65
CA THR A 187 -11.05 6.58 -17.73
C THR A 187 -9.58 6.23 -17.51
N ASP A 188 -8.91 6.98 -16.63
CA ASP A 188 -7.48 6.85 -16.40
C ASP A 188 -7.06 7.33 -15.00
N ILE A 189 -5.96 6.77 -14.48
CA ILE A 189 -5.39 7.13 -13.18
C ILE A 189 -3.88 7.27 -13.33
N ASP A 190 -3.33 8.39 -12.88
CA ASP A 190 -1.91 8.68 -12.91
C ASP A 190 -1.37 8.91 -11.51
N TRP A 191 -0.08 8.66 -11.32
CA TRP A 191 0.64 9.19 -10.17
C TRP A 191 1.43 10.42 -10.60
N THR A 192 1.30 11.52 -9.85
CA THR A 192 2.12 12.73 -10.06
C THR A 192 3.62 12.39 -10.00
N THR A 193 3.98 11.46 -9.11
CA THR A 193 5.31 10.86 -9.04
C THR A 193 5.22 9.39 -9.45
N ALA A 194 5.37 9.16 -10.74
CA ALA A 194 5.21 7.85 -11.39
C ALA A 194 6.34 6.88 -11.04
N LYS A 195 5.97 5.64 -10.74
CA LYS A 195 6.89 4.52 -10.55
C LYS A 195 6.14 3.20 -10.70
N ASP A 196 6.59 2.36 -11.63
CA ASP A 196 6.08 0.99 -11.78
C ASP A 196 6.19 0.22 -10.45
N GLY A 197 5.08 -0.38 -10.03
CA GLY A 197 4.90 -1.05 -8.75
C GLY A 197 4.33 -0.18 -7.62
N ARG A 198 4.14 1.13 -7.83
CA ARG A 198 3.60 2.03 -6.79
C ARG A 198 2.10 1.76 -6.56
N PRO A 199 1.67 1.43 -5.32
CA PRO A 199 0.27 1.21 -5.01
C PRO A 199 -0.43 2.47 -4.50
N ALA A 200 -1.75 2.51 -4.66
CA ALA A 200 -2.63 3.45 -3.97
C ALA A 200 -3.95 2.76 -3.57
N LEU A 201 -4.26 2.79 -2.27
CA LEU A 201 -5.58 2.41 -1.76
C LEU A 201 -6.51 3.62 -1.89
N VAL A 202 -7.66 3.40 -2.50
CA VAL A 202 -8.65 4.43 -2.77
C VAL A 202 -9.98 4.08 -2.10
N ILE A 203 -10.63 5.08 -1.50
CA ILE A 203 -12.05 5.04 -1.12
C ILE A 203 -12.84 5.99 -2.02
N PHE A 204 -13.95 5.52 -2.58
CA PHE A 204 -14.87 6.37 -3.34
C PHE A 204 -15.91 7.01 -2.42
N ASP A 205 -16.08 8.33 -2.46
CA ASP A 205 -17.07 9.04 -1.64
C ASP A 205 -18.45 9.15 -2.32
N GLY A 206 -18.53 8.78 -3.60
CA GLY A 206 -19.73 8.88 -4.41
C GLY A 206 -19.80 7.83 -5.52
N ALA A 207 -20.92 7.85 -6.23
CA ALA A 207 -21.13 7.00 -7.38
C ALA A 207 -20.53 7.64 -8.64
N LEU A 208 -19.61 6.93 -9.28
CA LEU A 208 -19.02 7.25 -10.58
C LEU A 208 -18.84 5.96 -11.39
N THR A 209 -18.37 6.09 -12.63
CA THR A 209 -17.99 4.92 -13.44
C THR A 209 -16.48 4.89 -13.63
N LEU A 210 -15.86 3.77 -13.27
CA LEU A 210 -14.52 3.40 -13.73
C LEU A 210 -14.68 2.73 -15.10
N THR A 211 -14.05 3.28 -16.13
CA THR A 211 -14.13 2.74 -17.49
C THR A 211 -12.96 1.80 -17.72
N HIS A 212 -13.27 0.54 -18.02
CA HIS A 212 -12.24 -0.44 -18.31
C HIS A 212 -11.57 -0.17 -19.66
N ASN A 213 -10.24 -0.19 -19.66
CA ASN A 213 -9.41 -0.23 -20.84
C ASN A 213 -8.29 -1.27 -20.65
N ALA A 214 -8.10 -2.16 -21.62
CA ALA A 214 -7.10 -3.23 -21.52
C ALA A 214 -5.64 -2.74 -21.54
N ALA A 215 -5.38 -1.48 -21.92
CA ALA A 215 -4.06 -0.89 -22.00
C ALA A 215 -3.76 0.14 -20.90
N THR A 216 -4.75 0.93 -20.46
CA THR A 216 -4.52 2.06 -19.52
C THR A 216 -5.15 1.83 -18.14
N LEU A 217 -6.39 1.34 -18.06
CA LEU A 217 -7.09 1.10 -16.79
C LEU A 217 -7.74 -0.29 -16.74
N LYS A 218 -6.97 -1.27 -16.26
CA LYS A 218 -7.40 -2.66 -16.15
C LYS A 218 -8.23 -2.85 -14.88
N LEU A 219 -9.48 -3.28 -15.05
CA LEU A 219 -10.44 -3.49 -13.96
C LEU A 219 -10.77 -4.99 -13.84
N PRO A 220 -11.07 -5.49 -12.62
CA PRO A 220 -11.51 -6.86 -12.45
C PRO A 220 -12.77 -7.16 -13.29
N GLY A 221 -12.77 -8.33 -13.94
CA GLY A 221 -13.88 -8.74 -14.80
C GLY A 221 -13.86 -8.20 -16.22
N ASN A 222 -12.83 -7.43 -16.61
CA ASN A 222 -12.71 -6.80 -17.93
C ASN A 222 -13.95 -5.97 -18.31
N ALA A 223 -14.55 -5.30 -17.32
CA ALA A 223 -15.79 -4.54 -17.48
C ALA A 223 -15.74 -3.25 -16.66
N ASN A 224 -16.55 -2.27 -17.07
CA ASN A 224 -16.74 -1.04 -16.32
C ASN A 224 -17.29 -1.34 -14.92
N ILE A 225 -16.87 -0.56 -13.93
CA ILE A 225 -17.36 -0.67 -12.56
C ILE A 225 -18.08 0.63 -12.20
N THR A 226 -19.35 0.52 -11.82
CA THR A 226 -20.06 1.63 -11.16
C THR A 226 -19.78 1.56 -9.67
N THR A 227 -19.22 2.63 -9.12
CA THR A 227 -18.89 2.73 -7.69
C THR A 227 -20.09 3.16 -6.87
N ALA A 228 -20.02 2.95 -5.58
CA ALA A 228 -20.86 3.57 -4.57
C ALA A 228 -20.00 4.19 -3.45
N ALA A 229 -20.60 5.05 -2.64
CA ALA A 229 -19.93 5.64 -1.49
C ALA A 229 -19.43 4.54 -0.54
N GLY A 230 -18.17 4.64 -0.14
CA GLY A 230 -17.48 3.68 0.71
C GLY A 230 -16.90 2.48 -0.03
N ASP A 231 -17.05 2.34 -1.36
CA ASP A 231 -16.34 1.31 -2.11
C ASP A 231 -14.82 1.53 -2.03
N ARG A 232 -14.05 0.45 -2.07
CA ARG A 232 -12.59 0.47 -1.94
C ARG A 232 -11.91 -0.20 -3.13
N ALA A 233 -10.81 0.36 -3.60
CA ALA A 233 -9.98 -0.24 -4.65
C ALA A 233 -8.48 -0.08 -4.36
N LEU A 234 -7.70 -1.08 -4.74
CA LEU A 234 -6.23 -1.00 -4.75
C LEU A 234 -5.75 -0.89 -6.20
N PHE A 235 -5.23 0.27 -6.57
CA PHE A 235 -4.62 0.50 -7.87
C PHE A 235 -3.11 0.40 -7.76
N VAL A 236 -2.47 -0.10 -8.82
CA VAL A 236 -1.01 -0.14 -8.95
C VAL A 236 -0.63 0.33 -10.34
N GLN A 237 0.39 1.19 -10.42
CA GLN A 237 1.05 1.50 -11.68
C GLN A 237 1.81 0.27 -12.16
N ASP A 238 1.30 -0.44 -13.16
CA ASP A 238 1.81 -1.73 -13.62
C ASP A 238 3.01 -1.53 -14.57
N ALA A 239 2.84 -0.65 -15.57
CA ALA A 239 3.90 -0.31 -16.52
C ALA A 239 3.62 1.02 -17.22
N SER A 240 4.40 2.07 -16.92
CA SER A 240 4.18 3.42 -17.46
C SER A 240 2.74 3.89 -17.26
N ASP A 241 1.97 4.11 -18.32
CA ASP A 241 0.59 4.62 -18.28
C ASP A 241 -0.45 3.49 -18.07
N ASN A 242 0.01 2.25 -17.88
CA ASN A 242 -0.86 1.12 -17.59
C ASN A 242 -1.05 0.99 -16.07
N VAL A 243 -2.30 1.11 -15.63
CA VAL A 243 -2.75 0.92 -14.26
C VAL A 243 -3.63 -0.31 -14.14
N ILE A 244 -3.38 -1.09 -13.10
CA ILE A 244 -4.18 -2.26 -12.75
C ILE A 244 -4.87 -2.07 -11.41
N CYS A 245 -6.18 -2.31 -11.38
CA CYS A 245 -6.94 -2.49 -10.15
C CYS A 245 -6.80 -3.95 -9.70
N ILE A 246 -5.98 -4.18 -8.67
CA ILE A 246 -5.68 -5.52 -8.15
C ILE A 246 -6.86 -6.06 -7.33
N LEU A 247 -7.54 -5.18 -6.60
CA LEU A 247 -8.70 -5.54 -5.80
C LEU A 247 -9.75 -4.42 -5.86
N TYR A 248 -11.02 -4.83 -5.91
CA TYR A 248 -12.15 -3.95 -5.71
C TYR A 248 -13.11 -4.61 -4.71
N VAL A 249 -13.49 -3.88 -3.66
CA VAL A 249 -14.41 -4.32 -2.63
C VAL A 249 -15.56 -3.33 -2.54
N ARG A 250 -16.77 -3.80 -2.85
CA ARG A 250 -17.98 -3.01 -2.61
C ARG A 250 -18.25 -2.85 -1.14
N ALA A 251 -18.84 -1.72 -0.77
CA ALA A 251 -19.09 -1.42 0.63
C ALA A 251 -20.05 -2.38 1.32
N ASP A 252 -21.00 -2.91 0.55
CA ASP A 252 -21.98 -3.90 0.97
C ASP A 252 -21.44 -5.35 0.97
N GLY A 253 -20.20 -5.57 0.55
CA GLY A 253 -19.57 -6.90 0.46
C GLY A 253 -20.10 -7.77 -0.68
N THR A 254 -20.92 -7.25 -1.60
CA THR A 254 -21.43 -8.03 -2.73
C THR A 254 -20.32 -8.30 -3.76
N PRO A 255 -20.28 -9.51 -4.38
CA PRO A 255 -19.30 -9.84 -5.40
C PRO A 255 -19.42 -8.93 -6.64
N LEU A 256 -18.28 -8.52 -7.21
CA LEU A 256 -18.25 -7.62 -8.38
C LEU A 256 -19.01 -8.18 -9.59
N LEU A 257 -18.86 -9.48 -9.84
CA LEU A 257 -19.47 -10.24 -10.94
C LEU A 257 -20.38 -11.33 -10.37
N SER A 258 -21.69 -11.09 -10.36
CA SER A 258 -22.65 -12.18 -10.32
C SER A 258 -24.10 -11.74 -10.55
N THR A 259 -24.85 -12.52 -11.34
CA THR A 259 -26.29 -12.63 -11.15
C THR A 259 -26.53 -13.81 -10.20
N ILE A 260 -26.54 -13.58 -8.88
CA ILE A 260 -26.97 -14.57 -7.88
C ILE A 260 -28.47 -14.42 -7.68
N LEU A 261 -29.22 -15.53 -7.80
CA LEU A 261 -30.55 -15.64 -7.20
C LEU A 261 -30.39 -15.83 -5.69
N ARG A 262 -30.82 -14.86 -4.88
CA ARG A 262 -30.79 -14.96 -3.41
C ARG A 262 -32.13 -15.46 -2.90
N SER A 263 -32.13 -16.22 -1.81
CA SER A 263 -33.36 -16.73 -1.19
C SER A 263 -34.18 -15.67 -0.46
N ASP A 264 -33.61 -14.49 -0.20
CA ASP A 264 -34.20 -13.40 0.57
C ASP A 264 -34.55 -12.17 -0.28
N THR A 265 -34.23 -12.19 -1.57
CA THR A 265 -34.40 -11.05 -2.47
C THR A 265 -35.11 -11.48 -3.74
N THR A 266 -36.19 -10.77 -4.11
CA THR A 266 -36.86 -10.96 -5.40
C THR A 266 -35.90 -10.62 -6.53
N ALA A 267 -35.71 -11.55 -7.46
CA ALA A 267 -34.87 -11.37 -8.64
C ALA A 267 -35.66 -11.63 -9.93
N ASN A 268 -35.40 -10.85 -10.98
CA ASN A 268 -35.99 -11.03 -12.30
C ASN A 268 -34.95 -11.62 -13.26
N LEU A 269 -35.18 -12.82 -13.78
CA LEU A 269 -34.40 -13.38 -14.87
C LEU A 269 -34.95 -12.84 -16.20
N THR A 270 -34.27 -11.85 -16.78
CA THR A 270 -34.68 -11.24 -18.06
C THR A 270 -34.46 -12.15 -19.28
N LYS A 271 -33.80 -13.28 -19.08
CA LYS A 271 -33.58 -14.37 -20.04
C LYS A 271 -34.01 -15.70 -19.42
N GLY A 272 -34.10 -16.75 -20.23
CA GLY A 272 -34.43 -18.09 -19.76
C GLY A 272 -33.30 -18.73 -18.94
N PHE A 273 -33.64 -19.79 -18.23
CA PHE A 273 -32.69 -20.73 -17.63
C PHE A 273 -32.89 -22.12 -18.25
N THR A 274 -31.83 -22.91 -18.31
CA THR A 274 -31.92 -24.35 -18.61
C THR A 274 -31.65 -25.12 -17.32
N ALA A 275 -32.21 -26.33 -17.23
CA ALA A 275 -31.93 -27.24 -16.13
C ALA A 275 -31.69 -28.65 -16.69
N THR A 276 -30.78 -29.38 -16.05
CA THR A 276 -30.60 -30.81 -16.31
C THR A 276 -31.72 -31.57 -15.60
N GLY A 277 -32.57 -32.25 -16.36
CA GLY A 277 -33.62 -33.09 -15.78
C GLY A 277 -33.01 -34.21 -14.94
N TYR A 278 -33.59 -34.47 -13.76
CA TYR A 278 -33.16 -35.58 -12.91
C TYR A 278 -33.89 -36.87 -13.28
N SER A 279 -33.15 -37.96 -13.47
CA SER A 279 -33.73 -39.30 -13.63
C SER A 279 -34.14 -39.87 -12.28
N ALA A 280 -35.43 -40.00 -12.03
CA ALA A 280 -35.95 -40.76 -10.91
C ALA A 280 -35.89 -42.28 -11.17
N GLY A 281 -35.47 -42.72 -12.36
CA GLY A 281 -35.39 -44.14 -12.73
C GLY A 281 -36.76 -44.81 -12.91
N THR A 282 -36.76 -46.15 -12.94
CA THR A 282 -37.97 -46.96 -13.14
C THR A 282 -38.73 -47.16 -11.84
N LYS A 283 -40.04 -46.94 -11.87
CA LYS A 283 -40.98 -47.21 -10.78
C LYS A 283 -41.80 -48.44 -11.12
N SER A 284 -41.59 -49.51 -10.36
CA SER A 284 -42.25 -50.81 -10.58
C SER A 284 -43.23 -51.20 -9.47
N SER A 285 -43.13 -50.59 -8.30
CA SER A 285 -44.04 -50.79 -7.16
C SER A 285 -43.90 -49.67 -6.12
N GLY A 286 -44.72 -49.70 -5.08
CA GLY A 286 -44.61 -48.82 -3.92
C GLY A 286 -45.16 -47.41 -4.14
N THR A 287 -44.75 -46.48 -3.28
CA THR A 287 -45.11 -45.05 -3.39
C THR A 287 -43.89 -44.25 -3.81
N PHE A 288 -43.98 -43.56 -4.94
CA PHE A 288 -43.01 -42.56 -5.37
C PHE A 288 -43.44 -41.18 -4.87
N THR A 289 -42.61 -40.60 -4.02
CA THR A 289 -42.69 -39.20 -3.58
C THR A 289 -41.52 -38.47 -4.20
N PRO A 290 -41.74 -37.61 -5.20
CA PRO A 290 -40.66 -36.84 -5.81
C PRO A 290 -39.97 -35.94 -4.79
N ASP A 291 -38.65 -35.75 -4.90
CA ASP A 291 -37.88 -34.90 -3.99
C ASP A 291 -37.35 -33.67 -4.73
N PRO A 292 -37.77 -32.44 -4.37
CA PRO A 292 -37.30 -31.22 -5.01
C PRO A 292 -35.79 -30.97 -4.81
N ALA A 293 -35.14 -31.60 -3.83
CA ALA A 293 -33.69 -31.50 -3.66
C ALA A 293 -32.90 -32.09 -4.84
N ASN A 294 -33.51 -32.99 -5.61
CA ASN A 294 -32.94 -33.53 -6.85
C ASN A 294 -33.21 -32.64 -8.08
N GLY A 295 -33.95 -31.54 -7.90
CA GLY A 295 -34.33 -30.60 -8.96
C GLY A 295 -35.82 -30.64 -9.30
N ASN A 296 -36.37 -29.50 -9.70
CA ASN A 296 -37.81 -29.35 -9.98
C ASN A 296 -38.23 -29.86 -11.37
N LEU A 297 -37.29 -30.23 -12.23
CA LEU A 297 -37.55 -30.91 -13.51
C LEU A 297 -37.01 -32.33 -13.43
N GLN A 298 -37.89 -33.32 -13.51
CA GLN A 298 -37.52 -34.73 -13.38
C GLN A 298 -38.13 -35.59 -14.50
N TYR A 299 -37.63 -36.80 -14.65
CA TYR A 299 -38.24 -37.82 -15.50
C TYR A 299 -38.15 -39.21 -14.85
N ALA A 300 -39.14 -40.05 -15.12
CA ALA A 300 -39.24 -41.40 -14.58
C ALA A 300 -39.78 -42.37 -15.63
N THR A 301 -39.58 -43.66 -15.40
CA THR A 301 -40.18 -44.71 -16.22
C THR A 301 -41.24 -45.45 -15.41
N ASN A 302 -42.47 -45.55 -15.92
CA ASN A 302 -43.48 -46.44 -15.36
C ASN A 302 -43.19 -47.87 -15.83
N GLY A 303 -42.74 -48.72 -14.90
CA GLY A 303 -42.42 -50.12 -15.14
C GLY A 303 -43.14 -51.07 -14.21
N GLY A 304 -44.32 -50.69 -13.71
CA GLY A 304 -45.18 -51.52 -12.88
C GLY A 304 -46.17 -50.67 -12.09
N SER A 305 -47.20 -51.29 -11.53
CA SER A 305 -48.22 -50.55 -10.78
C SER A 305 -47.64 -49.96 -9.51
N HIS A 306 -47.83 -48.65 -9.31
CA HIS A 306 -47.29 -47.92 -8.17
C HIS A 306 -48.16 -46.70 -7.87
N THR A 307 -47.83 -45.98 -6.80
CA THR A 307 -48.53 -44.78 -6.35
C THR A 307 -47.64 -43.56 -6.49
N LEU A 308 -48.15 -42.48 -7.09
CA LEU A 308 -47.55 -41.15 -7.04
C LEU A 308 -48.15 -40.37 -5.87
N ALA A 309 -47.31 -39.80 -5.03
CA ALA A 309 -47.69 -38.93 -3.92
C ALA A 309 -47.09 -37.51 -4.11
N PRO A 310 -47.69 -36.47 -3.51
CA PRO A 310 -47.13 -35.12 -3.57
C PRO A 310 -45.75 -35.05 -2.91
N PRO A 311 -44.80 -34.25 -3.46
CA PRO A 311 -43.47 -34.05 -2.91
C PRO A 311 -43.50 -33.36 -1.55
N SER A 312 -42.47 -33.59 -0.73
CA SER A 312 -42.23 -32.82 0.48
C SER A 312 -41.70 -31.42 0.14
N THR A 313 -42.18 -30.39 0.84
CA THR A 313 -41.66 -29.02 0.73
C THR A 313 -40.38 -28.80 1.55
N GLY A 314 -39.83 -29.86 2.14
CA GLY A 314 -38.66 -29.77 3.02
C GLY A 314 -38.96 -28.88 4.23
N SER A 315 -38.11 -27.87 4.46
CA SER A 315 -38.34 -26.83 5.48
C SER A 315 -39.26 -25.70 5.01
N GLY A 316 -39.61 -25.65 3.72
CA GLY A 316 -40.52 -24.66 3.15
C GLY A 316 -41.99 -25.09 3.21
N ASN A 317 -42.87 -24.27 2.63
CA ASN A 317 -44.31 -24.53 2.53
C ASN A 317 -44.85 -24.49 1.08
N ALA A 318 -43.97 -24.37 0.08
CA ALA A 318 -44.35 -24.21 -1.31
C ALA A 318 -43.32 -24.83 -2.27
N LEU A 319 -43.78 -25.42 -3.37
CA LEU A 319 -42.98 -25.75 -4.55
C LEU A 319 -43.87 -25.91 -5.79
N THR A 320 -43.24 -25.78 -6.95
CA THR A 320 -43.77 -26.29 -8.22
C THR A 320 -42.68 -27.14 -8.90
N MET A 321 -43.07 -28.31 -9.39
CA MET A 321 -42.20 -29.20 -10.15
C MET A 321 -42.93 -29.87 -11.30
N VAL A 322 -42.17 -30.33 -12.30
CA VAL A 322 -42.67 -31.07 -13.46
C VAL A 322 -41.93 -32.39 -13.58
N ILE A 323 -42.68 -33.47 -13.79
CA ILE A 323 -42.11 -34.81 -13.97
C ILE A 323 -42.64 -35.40 -15.26
N GLN A 324 -41.74 -35.78 -16.17
CA GLN A 324 -42.11 -36.60 -17.31
C GLN A 324 -42.15 -38.07 -16.89
N TYR A 325 -43.16 -38.81 -17.32
CA TYR A 325 -43.21 -40.25 -17.19
C TYR A 325 -43.34 -40.91 -18.54
N THR A 326 -42.51 -41.92 -18.80
CA THR A 326 -42.63 -42.80 -19.96
C THR A 326 -43.10 -44.16 -19.52
N ASN A 327 -44.18 -44.66 -20.10
CA ASN A 327 -44.62 -46.04 -19.92
C ASN A 327 -43.70 -46.99 -20.69
N ASN A 328 -43.12 -47.98 -20.01
CA ASN A 328 -42.39 -49.06 -20.68
C ASN A 328 -43.28 -50.31 -20.88
N GLY A 329 -42.70 -51.40 -21.42
CA GLY A 329 -43.43 -52.66 -21.67
C GLY A 329 -44.03 -53.35 -20.44
N SER A 330 -43.67 -52.91 -19.23
CA SER A 330 -44.19 -53.37 -17.95
C SER A 330 -45.00 -52.29 -17.22
N ALA A 331 -45.39 -51.21 -17.89
CA ALA A 331 -46.20 -50.16 -17.29
C ALA A 331 -47.45 -50.72 -16.62
N GLY A 332 -47.68 -50.31 -15.37
CA GLY A 332 -48.88 -50.65 -14.61
C GLY A 332 -49.64 -49.39 -14.22
N ALA A 333 -50.81 -49.58 -13.60
CA ALA A 333 -51.63 -48.45 -13.17
C ALA A 333 -50.85 -47.57 -12.18
N ILE A 334 -50.71 -46.28 -12.51
CA ILE A 334 -50.22 -45.25 -11.60
C ILE A 334 -51.42 -44.72 -10.83
N THR A 335 -51.47 -45.02 -9.53
CA THR A 335 -52.47 -44.46 -8.61
C THR A 335 -51.95 -43.15 -8.04
N THR A 336 -52.83 -42.17 -7.81
CA THR A 336 -52.44 -40.91 -7.15
C THR A 336 -52.98 -40.92 -5.73
N SER A 337 -52.16 -40.57 -4.75
CA SER A 337 -52.56 -40.55 -3.34
C SER A 337 -52.19 -39.24 -2.67
N SER A 338 -52.99 -38.82 -1.69
CA SER A 338 -52.73 -37.65 -0.84
C SER A 338 -52.63 -36.30 -1.57
N PHE A 339 -52.90 -36.25 -2.87
CA PHE A 339 -53.14 -34.99 -3.57
C PHE A 339 -54.49 -34.40 -3.13
N THR A 340 -54.53 -33.12 -2.77
CA THR A 340 -55.80 -32.42 -2.50
C THR A 340 -56.69 -32.45 -3.72
N LYS A 341 -56.11 -32.27 -4.91
CA LYS A 341 -56.81 -32.33 -6.18
C LYS A 341 -55.95 -32.97 -7.26
N VAL A 342 -56.59 -33.79 -8.09
CA VAL A 342 -56.02 -34.30 -9.34
C VAL A 342 -56.92 -33.82 -10.48
N THR A 343 -56.31 -33.31 -11.55
CA THR A 343 -56.98 -32.89 -12.80
C THR A 343 -56.19 -33.39 -14.01
N GLY A 344 -56.80 -33.26 -15.18
CA GLY A 344 -56.12 -33.53 -16.46
C GLY A 344 -56.53 -34.86 -17.08
N ASP A 345 -55.65 -35.39 -17.93
CA ASP A 345 -55.89 -36.57 -18.75
C ASP A 345 -55.90 -37.87 -17.95
N THR A 346 -56.48 -38.91 -18.54
CA THR A 346 -56.50 -40.25 -17.95
C THR A 346 -55.15 -40.94 -18.16
N LEU A 347 -54.61 -41.51 -17.08
CA LEU A 347 -53.37 -42.29 -17.14
C LEU A 347 -53.63 -43.65 -17.77
N THR A 348 -52.91 -43.95 -18.84
CA THR A 348 -52.92 -45.26 -19.51
C THR A 348 -51.73 -46.10 -19.04
N THR A 349 -51.69 -47.36 -19.47
CA THR A 349 -50.55 -48.27 -19.26
C THR A 349 -49.96 -48.75 -20.58
N THR A 350 -50.28 -48.09 -21.70
CA THR A 350 -49.77 -48.47 -23.02
C THR A 350 -48.28 -48.13 -23.09
N ASN A 351 -47.47 -49.08 -23.56
CA ASN A 351 -46.04 -48.89 -23.72
C ASN A 351 -45.74 -47.78 -24.76
N GLY A 352 -44.91 -46.83 -24.38
CA GLY A 352 -44.55 -45.66 -25.19
C GLY A 352 -45.34 -44.40 -24.83
N ASP A 353 -46.46 -44.52 -24.13
CA ASP A 353 -47.23 -43.33 -23.73
C ASP A 353 -46.41 -42.48 -22.75
N ASP A 354 -46.40 -41.17 -23.01
CA ASP A 354 -45.67 -40.20 -22.20
C ASP A 354 -46.63 -39.22 -21.53
N PHE A 355 -46.33 -38.85 -20.28
CA PHE A 355 -47.14 -37.91 -19.49
C PHE A 355 -46.26 -36.84 -18.85
N LEU A 356 -46.76 -35.60 -18.79
CA LEU A 356 -46.27 -34.59 -17.86
C LEU A 356 -47.17 -34.51 -16.64
N PHE A 357 -46.53 -34.60 -15.48
CA PHE A 357 -47.12 -34.36 -14.19
C PHE A 357 -46.67 -32.99 -13.70
N HIS A 358 -47.57 -32.02 -13.74
CA HIS A 358 -47.37 -30.71 -13.12
C HIS A 358 -47.84 -30.78 -11.67
N ILE A 359 -46.91 -30.63 -10.74
CA ILE A 359 -47.17 -30.73 -9.31
C ILE A 359 -46.93 -29.37 -8.66
N THR A 360 -47.94 -28.88 -7.95
CA THR A 360 -47.81 -27.71 -7.08
C THR A 360 -48.21 -28.10 -5.67
N VAL A 361 -47.36 -27.76 -4.69
CA VAL A 361 -47.69 -27.81 -3.27
C VAL A 361 -47.59 -26.38 -2.75
N LEU A 362 -48.62 -25.91 -2.04
CA LEU A 362 -48.64 -24.58 -1.46
C LEU A 362 -49.49 -24.58 -0.19
N ASN A 363 -48.85 -24.19 0.91
CA ASN A 363 -49.50 -23.98 2.21
C ASN A 363 -50.36 -25.17 2.67
N GLY A 364 -49.84 -26.39 2.49
CA GLY A 364 -50.51 -27.64 2.88
C GLY A 364 -51.49 -28.22 1.84
N PHE A 365 -51.80 -27.49 0.76
CA PHE A 365 -52.58 -28.02 -0.36
C PHE A 365 -51.67 -28.54 -1.46
N SER A 366 -52.11 -29.57 -2.18
CA SER A 366 -51.37 -30.18 -3.28
C SER A 366 -52.26 -30.44 -4.49
N HIS A 367 -51.77 -30.06 -5.67
CA HIS A 367 -52.45 -30.24 -6.95
C HIS A 367 -51.55 -30.99 -7.92
N LEU A 368 -52.12 -32.02 -8.55
CA LEU A 368 -51.55 -32.71 -9.69
C LEU A 368 -52.37 -32.39 -10.94
N ASN A 369 -51.72 -31.88 -11.98
CA ASN A 369 -52.30 -31.81 -13.32
C ASN A 369 -51.56 -32.76 -14.26
N VAL A 370 -52.29 -33.70 -14.84
CA VAL A 370 -51.77 -34.70 -15.78
C VAL A 370 -52.00 -34.22 -17.22
N VAL A 371 -50.96 -34.27 -18.05
CA VAL A 371 -51.05 -33.99 -19.48
C VAL A 371 -50.45 -35.14 -20.26
N ALA A 372 -51.24 -35.81 -21.10
CA ALA A 372 -50.73 -36.81 -22.04
C ALA A 372 -49.96 -36.12 -23.17
N LEU A 373 -48.77 -36.64 -23.50
CA LEU A 373 -47.92 -36.10 -24.55
C LEU A 373 -48.02 -36.88 -25.87
N GLN A 374 -48.25 -38.19 -25.78
CA GLN A 374 -48.46 -39.10 -26.90
C GLN A 374 -49.12 -40.40 -26.45
#